data_AF-A0A379TUX1-F1
#
_entry.id   AF-A0A379TUX1-F1
#
_cell.length_a   1.000
_cell.length_b   1.000
_cell.length_c   1.000
_cell.angle_alpha   90.00
_cell.angle_beta   90.00
_cell.angle_gamma   90.00
#
_symmetry.space_group_name_H-M   'P 1'
#
loop_
_entity.id
_entity.type
_entity.pdbx_description
1 polymer ?
#
loop_
_entity_poly.entity_id
_entity_poly.type
_entity_poly.pdbx_seq_one_letter_code
_entity_poly.pdbx_strand_id
1 'polypeptide(L)' 'MRPTRTRKLLLNQRELDSLYGRINREGYTVVALSLYWKNAWCKVKIGVAKGKKQHDKRSDLKEREWQLDKARIMKNAGR' A
#
# COMPACT_ATOMS: atom_id res chain seq x y z
N MET A 1 23.29 6.11 -15.09
CA MET A 1 21.82 5.97 -14.95
C MET A 1 21.50 5.73 -13.47
N ARG A 2 20.91 6.69 -12.73
CA ARG A 2 20.56 6.45 -11.31
C ARG A 2 19.21 5.72 -11.23
N PRO A 3 19.14 4.49 -10.70
CA PRO A 3 17.89 3.70 -10.68
C PRO A 3 16.77 4.35 -9.85
N THR A 4 17.12 5.09 -8.80
CA THR A 4 16.18 5.69 -7.82
C THR A 4 15.81 7.14 -8.12
N ARG A 5 16.02 7.62 -9.36
CA ARG A 5 15.73 9.02 -9.71
C ARG A 5 14.24 9.33 -9.58
N THR A 6 13.91 10.43 -8.90
CA THR A 6 12.55 10.96 -8.85
C THR A 6 12.07 11.38 -10.25
N ARG A 7 10.85 10.95 -10.61
CA ARG A 7 10.19 11.30 -11.87
C ARG A 7 8.93 12.09 -11.56
N LYS A 8 8.72 13.19 -12.27
CA LYS A 8 7.46 13.95 -12.19
C LYS A 8 6.35 13.10 -12.81
N LEU A 9 5.22 13.01 -12.12
CA LEU A 9 4.01 12.39 -12.66
C LEU A 9 3.20 13.45 -13.40
N LEU A 10 2.55 13.04 -14.49
CA LEU A 10 1.69 13.89 -15.29
C LEU A 10 0.23 13.61 -14.90
N LEU A 11 -0.40 14.57 -14.24
CA LEU A 11 -1.80 14.53 -13.81
C LEU A 11 -2.46 15.85 -14.20
N ASN A 12 -3.79 15.87 -14.23
CA ASN A 12 -4.55 17.11 -14.42
C ASN A 12 -4.49 17.96 -13.14
N GLN A 13 -4.60 19.28 -13.28
CA GLN A 13 -4.55 20.21 -12.12
C GLN A 13 -5.61 19.86 -11.06
N ARG A 14 -6.85 19.60 -11.47
CA ARG A 14 -7.95 19.21 -10.56
C ARG A 14 -7.66 17.93 -9.78
N GLU A 15 -6.97 16.97 -10.39
CA GLU A 15 -6.59 15.72 -9.74
C GLU A 15 -5.50 15.96 -8.69
N LEU A 16 -4.51 16.81 -9.02
CA LEU A 16 -3.47 17.22 -8.09
C LEU A 16 -4.06 17.91 -6.86
N ASP A 17 -4.97 18.89 -7.06
CA ASP A 17 -5.59 19.63 -5.95
C ASP A 17 -6.39 18.71 -5.02
N SER A 18 -7.14 17.75 -5.60
CA SER A 18 -7.89 16.75 -4.85
C SER A 18 -6.97 15.84 -4.03
N LEU A 19 -5.89 15.34 -4.63
CA LEU A 19 -4.90 14.50 -3.94
C LEU A 19 -4.20 15.28 -2.82
N TYR A 20 -3.81 16.53 -3.07
CA TYR A 20 -3.15 17.39 -2.09
C TYR A 20 -4.05 17.63 -0.88
N GLY A 21 -5.34 17.88 -1.12
CA GLY A 21 -6.34 18.04 -0.06
C GLY A 21 -6.48 16.79 0.83
N ARG A 22 -6.55 15.59 0.23
CA ARG A 22 -6.67 14.32 0.96
C ARG A 22 -5.42 13.97 1.77
N ILE A 23 -4.23 14.25 1.22
CA ILE A 23 -2.95 14.00 1.90
C ILE A 23 -2.85 14.92 3.13
N ASN A 24 -3.08 16.23 2.95
CA ASN A 24 -2.87 17.21 4.02
C ASN A 24 -3.93 17.17 5.12
N ARG A 25 -5.20 16.95 4.79
CA ARG A 25 -6.29 17.00 5.80
C ARG A 25 -6.47 15.71 6.57
N GLU A 26 -6.39 14.58 5.87
CA GLU A 26 -6.89 13.30 6.40
C GLU A 26 -5.77 12.27 6.67
N GLY A 27 -4.52 12.65 6.36
CA GLY A 27 -3.31 11.85 6.60
C GLY A 27 -3.18 10.66 5.65
N TYR A 28 -3.73 10.77 4.45
CA TYR A 28 -3.59 9.72 3.44
C TYR A 28 -2.22 9.76 2.76
N THR A 29 -1.78 8.60 2.27
CA THR A 29 -0.56 8.43 1.50
C THR A 29 -0.90 7.94 0.10
N VAL A 30 -0.18 8.45 -0.91
CA VAL A 30 -0.29 7.99 -2.29
C VAL A 30 0.72 6.88 -2.54
N VAL A 31 0.25 5.77 -3.09
CA VAL A 31 1.08 4.59 -3.41
C VAL A 31 0.88 4.18 -4.86
N ALA A 32 1.95 3.67 -5.49
CA ALA A 32 1.85 3.08 -6.82
C ALA A 32 1.22 1.68 -6.72
N LEU A 33 0.19 1.42 -7.51
CA LEU A 33 -0.52 0.14 -7.57
C LEU A 33 -0.03 -0.72 -8.72
N SER A 34 0.17 -0.10 -9.90
CA SER A 34 0.70 -0.80 -11.07
C SER A 34 1.35 0.15 -12.04
N LEU A 35 2.28 -0.39 -12.82
CA LEU A 35 2.86 0.25 -13.99
C LEU A 35 2.35 -0.52 -15.22
N TYR A 36 1.90 0.21 -16.23
CA TYR A 36 1.40 -0.40 -17.46
C TYR A 36 1.78 0.45 -18.66
N TRP A 37 2.04 -0.22 -19.78
CA TRP A 37 2.34 0.46 -21.03
C TRP A 37 1.05 0.93 -21.70
N LYS A 38 1.04 2.18 -22.16
CA LYS A 38 0.03 2.73 -23.06
C LYS A 38 0.76 3.43 -24.21
N ASN A 39 0.72 2.81 -25.39
CA ASN A 39 1.50 3.23 -26.55
C ASN A 39 2.99 3.27 -26.20
N ALA A 40 3.68 4.37 -26.52
CA ALA A 40 5.10 4.58 -26.20
C ALA A 40 5.38 4.99 -24.73
N TRP A 41 4.36 5.08 -23.88
CA TRP A 41 4.50 5.64 -22.53
C TRP A 41 4.16 4.62 -21.45
N CYS A 42 4.97 4.58 -20.39
CA CYS A 42 4.64 3.85 -19.18
C CYS A 42 3.78 4.73 -18.26
N LYS A 43 2.59 4.24 -17.92
CA LYS A 43 1.65 4.88 -17.01
C LYS A 43 1.70 4.21 -15.65
N VAL A 44 1.57 5.02 -14.61
CA VAL A 44 1.42 4.55 -13.22
C VAL A 44 -0.03 4.69 -12.82
N LYS A 45 -0.63 3.61 -12.33
CA LYS A 45 -1.86 3.67 -11.55
C LYS A 45 -1.48 3.95 -10.09
N ILE A 46 -2.00 5.03 -9.53
CA ILE A 46 -1.82 5.39 -8.12
C ILE A 46 -3.09 5.13 -7.32
N GLY A 47 -2.92 4.80 -6.04
CA GLY A 47 -3.98 4.64 -5.06
C GLY A 47 -3.74 5.56 -3.87
N VAL A 48 -4.82 5.96 -3.20
CA VAL A 48 -4.78 6.75 -1.97
C VAL A 48 -5.15 5.80 -0.83
N ALA A 49 -4.25 5.61 0.13
CA ALA A 49 -4.44 4.68 1.23
C ALA A 49 -4.13 5.35 2.57
N LYS A 50 -4.82 4.92 3.63
CA LYS A 50 -4.53 5.33 5.00
C LYS A 50 -3.79 4.18 5.70
N GLY A 51 -2.65 4.48 6.31
CA GLY A 51 -1.94 3.48 7.10
C GLY A 51 -2.80 2.99 8.26
N LYS A 52 -2.76 1.68 8.54
CA LYS A 52 -3.37 1.10 9.75
C LYS A 52 -2.79 1.76 11.01
N LYS A 53 -3.61 2.02 12.02
CA LYS A 53 -3.13 2.56 13.30
C LYS A 53 -2.23 1.52 13.99
N GLN A 54 -1.29 1.97 14.82
CA GLN A 54 -0.37 1.07 15.54
C GLN A 54 -1.12 0.03 16.40
N HIS A 55 -2.27 0.42 16.94
CA HIS A 55 -3.21 -0.46 17.63
C HIS A 55 -3.69 -1.62 16.73
N ASP A 56 -4.13 -1.32 15.50
CA ASP A 56 -4.65 -2.32 14.57
C ASP A 56 -3.56 -3.32 14.19
N LYS A 57 -2.33 -2.83 14.02
CA LYS A 57 -1.16 -3.68 13.71
C LYS A 57 -0.86 -4.70 14.80
N ARG A 58 -1.04 -4.35 16.08
CA ARG A 58 -0.80 -5.27 17.21
C ARG A 58 -1.82 -6.40 17.22
N SER A 59 -3.10 -6.09 16.98
CA SER A 59 -4.16 -7.10 16.91
C SER A 59 -3.94 -8.05 15.72
N ASP A 60 -3.60 -7.50 14.54
CA ASP A 60 -3.28 -8.30 13.34
C ASP A 60 -2.08 -9.25 13.57
N LEU A 61 -1.04 -8.76 14.25
CA LEU A 61 0.15 -9.57 14.56
C LEU A 61 -0.17 -10.73 15.49
N LYS A 62 -0.93 -10.46 16.56
CA LYS A 62 -1.37 -11.49 17.51
C LYS A 62 -2.24 -12.55 16.83
N GLU A 63 -3.19 -12.13 16.01
CA GLU A 63 -4.05 -13.07 15.27
C GLU A 63 -3.20 -13.95 14.33
N ARG A 64 -2.25 -13.35 13.61
CA ARG A 64 -1.35 -14.09 12.71
C ARG A 64 -0.48 -15.11 13.44
N GLU A 65 0.08 -14.73 14.60
CA GLU A 65 0.85 -15.64 15.45
C GLU A 65 -0.03 -16.79 15.95
N TRP A 66 -1.23 -16.49 16.44
CA TRP A 66 -2.18 -17.49 16.90
C TRP A 66 -2.57 -18.49 15.82
N GLN A 67 -2.82 -18.04 14.59
CA GLN A 67 -3.14 -18.93 13.46
C GLN A 67 -1.98 -19.87 13.12
N LEU A 68 -0.73 -19.39 13.20
CA LEU A 68 0.46 -20.21 12.98
C LEU A 68 0.62 -21.30 14.05
N ASP A 69 0.42 -20.94 15.32
CA ASP A 69 0.54 -21.90 16.42
C ASP A 69 -0.59 -22.92 16.40
N LYS A 70 -1.82 -22.50 16.11
CA LYS A 70 -2.95 -23.41 15.90
C LYS A 70 -2.66 -24.42 14.78
N ALA A 71 -2.13 -23.97 13.66
CA ALA A 71 -1.75 -24.85 12.55
C ALA A 71 -0.66 -25.87 12.94
N ARG A 72 0.33 -25.45 13.76
CA ARG A 72 1.37 -26.36 14.30
C ARG A 72 0.78 -27.41 15.24
N ILE A 73 -0.09 -27.00 16.16
CA ILE A 73 -0.75 -27.91 17.11
C ILE A 73 -1.56 -28.96 16.36
N MET A 74 -2.38 -28.55 15.39
CA MET A 74 -3.17 -29.48 14.58
C MET A 74 -2.30 -30.46 13.78
N LYS A 75 -1.15 -30.01 13.27
CA LYS A 75 -0.21 -30.87 12.54
C LYS A 75 0.49 -31.90 13.44
N ASN A 76 0.82 -31.52 14.68
CA ASN A 76 1.49 -32.41 15.63
C ASN A 76 0.52 -33.41 16.30
N ALA A 77 -0.76 -33.05 16.43
CA ALA A 77 -1.78 -33.94 17.01
C ALA A 77 -2.21 -35.10 16.08
N GLY A 78 -1.88 -35.02 14.78
CA GLY A 78 -2.18 -36.06 13.79
C GLY A 78 -1.06 -37.10 13.61
N ARG A 79 -0.05 -37.11 14.47
CA ARG A 79 1.07 -38.06 14.47
C ARG A 79 1.10 -38.81 15.80
#